data_AF-A0A964QEF5-F1
#
_entry.id   AF-A0A964QEF5-F1
#
_cell.length_a   1.000
_cell.length_b   1.000
_cell.length_c   1.000
_cell.angle_alpha   90.00
_cell.angle_beta   90.00
_cell.angle_gamma   90.00
#
_symmetry.space_group_name_H-M   'P 1'
#
loop_
_entity.id
_entity.type
_entity.pdbx_description
1 polymer ?
#
loop_
_entity_poly.entity_id
_entity_poly.type
_entity_poly.pdbx_seq_one_letter_code
_entity_poly.pdbx_strand_id
1 'polypeptide(L)'
;MTTPSLQYRIRSLLRRICAFLNWKVYVPIAFMLTTKNWRLFFTDIPETSDVTYHFRSGFSLTIPAGSTNINPYIAVWLNAVYDHQDIAWNDAKTIIDIGAHIGAFSLYAAKKSPHANIFSYEPDPVTEEY
;
A
#
# COMPACT_ATOMS: atom_id res chain seq x y z
N MET A 1 -21.69 13.73 -12.25
CA MET A 1 -20.86 13.70 -11.03
C MET A 1 -21.76 13.36 -9.86
N THR A 2 -21.64 12.15 -9.32
CA THR A 2 -22.39 11.69 -8.14
C THR A 2 -21.70 12.17 -6.87
N THR A 3 -22.45 12.70 -5.93
CA THR A 3 -21.91 13.18 -4.65
C THR A 3 -21.37 12.00 -3.85
N PRO A 4 -20.17 12.09 -3.26
CA PRO A 4 -19.63 10.99 -2.48
C PRO A 4 -20.49 10.62 -1.28
N SER A 5 -20.58 9.33 -0.98
CA SER A 5 -21.39 8.85 0.15
C SER A 5 -20.92 9.47 1.46
N LEU A 6 -21.85 9.69 2.40
CA LEU A 6 -21.53 10.26 3.71
C LEU A 6 -20.47 9.44 4.46
N GLN A 7 -20.52 8.11 4.32
CA GLN A 7 -19.53 7.20 4.90
C GLN A 7 -18.13 7.40 4.30
N TYR A 8 -18.05 7.61 2.98
CA TYR A 8 -16.79 7.91 2.30
C TYR A 8 -16.19 9.24 2.79
N ARG A 9 -17.03 10.29 2.89
CA ARG A 9 -16.60 11.62 3.35
C ARG A 9 -16.08 11.59 4.79
N ILE A 10 -16.75 10.87 5.69
CA ILE A 10 -16.31 10.71 7.08
C ILE A 10 -15.00 9.93 7.14
N ARG A 11 -14.87 8.80 6.43
CA ARG A 11 -13.63 8.00 6.39
C ARG A 11 -12.46 8.80 5.79
N SER A 12 -12.70 9.51 4.69
CA SER A 12 -11.71 10.36 4.04
C SER A 12 -11.28 11.51 4.96
N LEU A 13 -12.22 12.18 5.63
CA LEU A 13 -11.92 13.25 6.58
C LEU A 13 -11.13 12.73 7.79
N LEU A 14 -11.53 11.60 8.39
CA LEU A 14 -10.79 10.97 9.49
C LEU A 14 -9.36 10.58 9.08
N ARG A 15 -9.18 10.02 7.87
CA ARG A 15 -7.85 9.72 7.33
C ARG A 15 -7.00 10.97 7.14
N ARG A 16 -7.58 12.06 6.58
CA ARG A 16 -6.88 13.33 6.40
C ARG A 16 -6.54 13.99 7.74
N ILE A 17 -7.43 13.90 8.73
CA ILE A 17 -7.20 14.38 10.09
C ILE A 17 -6.10 13.55 10.78
N CYS A 18 -6.10 12.22 10.67
CA CYS A 18 -5.03 11.36 11.19
C CYS A 18 -3.69 11.59 10.49
N ALA A 19 -3.69 11.77 9.16
CA ALA A 19 -2.50 12.12 8.38
C ALA A 19 -1.96 13.51 8.73
N PHE A 20 -2.84 14.47 9.05
CA PHE A 20 -2.49 15.85 9.42
C PHE A 20 -2.08 15.99 10.89
N LEU A 21 -2.67 15.23 11.82
CA LEU A 21 -2.45 15.39 13.27
C LEU A 21 -1.31 14.56 13.87
N ASN A 22 -0.75 13.55 13.18
CA ASN A 22 0.61 13.02 13.42
C ASN A 22 0.88 11.77 12.55
N TRP A 23 1.52 11.94 11.39
CA TRP A 23 2.00 10.80 10.58
C TRP A 23 2.86 9.82 11.39
N LYS A 24 3.64 10.36 12.36
CA LYS A 24 4.48 9.61 13.31
C LYS A 24 3.70 8.71 14.28
N VAL A 25 2.38 8.88 14.42
CA VAL A 25 1.54 8.07 15.30
C VAL A 25 0.61 7.18 14.49
N TYR A 26 0.02 7.70 13.42
CA TYR A 26 -0.88 6.94 12.56
C TYR A 26 -0.18 5.81 11.81
N VAL A 27 0.95 6.10 11.15
CA VAL A 27 1.67 5.10 10.34
C VAL A 27 2.10 3.91 11.19
N PRO A 28 2.74 4.09 12.36
CA PRO A 28 3.15 2.94 13.15
C PRO A 28 1.97 2.15 13.74
N ILE A 29 0.89 2.79 14.19
CA ILE A 29 -0.32 2.08 14.65
C ILE A 29 -0.93 1.27 13.51
N ALA A 30 -1.08 1.85 12.32
CA ALA A 30 -1.62 1.15 11.16
C ALA A 30 -0.73 -0.02 10.77
N PHE A 31 0.60 0.16 10.80
CA PHE A 31 1.57 -0.90 10.53
C PHE A 31 1.48 -2.05 11.54
N MET A 32 1.30 -1.75 12.83
CA MET A 32 1.06 -2.74 13.89
C MET A 32 -0.17 -3.61 13.64
N LEU A 33 -1.24 -2.98 13.16
CA LEU A 33 -2.51 -3.65 12.88
C LEU A 33 -2.44 -4.51 11.62
N THR A 34 -1.63 -4.14 10.62
CA THR A 34 -1.59 -4.84 9.32
C THR A 34 -0.48 -5.88 9.21
N THR A 35 0.62 -5.76 9.95
CA THR A 35 1.80 -6.63 9.85
C THR A 35 1.99 -7.54 11.06
N LYS A 36 2.41 -8.78 10.82
CA LYS A 36 2.69 -9.78 11.87
C LYS A 36 3.96 -9.43 12.63
N ASN A 37 5.01 -9.07 11.89
CA ASN A 37 6.34 -8.70 12.37
C ASN A 37 6.50 -7.17 12.47
N TRP A 38 5.45 -6.45 12.86
CA TRP A 38 5.43 -4.98 12.97
C TRP A 38 6.57 -4.41 13.82
N ARG A 39 7.11 -5.18 14.76
CA ARG A 39 8.23 -4.77 15.61
C ARG A 39 9.45 -4.37 14.79
N LEU A 40 9.67 -5.03 13.65
CA LEU A 40 10.78 -4.73 12.74
C LEU A 40 10.70 -3.30 12.19
N PHE A 41 9.50 -2.71 12.08
CA PHE A 41 9.34 -1.31 11.68
C PHE A 41 10.03 -0.32 12.62
N PHE A 42 10.24 -0.70 13.89
CA PHE A 42 10.87 0.15 14.90
C PHE A 42 12.31 -0.25 15.23
N THR A 43 12.71 -1.48 14.92
CA THR A 43 14.02 -2.03 15.31
C THR A 43 14.96 -2.20 14.13
N ASP A 44 14.42 -2.45 12.94
CA ASP A 44 15.19 -2.63 11.73
C ASP A 44 15.09 -1.34 10.94
N ILE A 45 16.06 -0.46 11.14
CA ILE A 45 16.38 0.50 10.10
C ILE A 45 16.91 -0.38 8.95
N PRO A 46 16.27 -0.41 7.77
CA PRO A 46 16.72 -1.22 6.65
C PRO A 46 18.00 -0.60 6.09
N GLU A 47 19.08 -0.49 6.86
CA GLU A 47 20.36 0.10 6.46
C GLU A 47 21.36 -1.00 6.07
N THR A 48 21.26 -2.19 6.68
CA THR A 48 22.29 -3.24 6.55
C THR A 48 21.80 -4.55 5.94
N SER A 49 20.48 -4.81 5.95
CA SER A 49 19.90 -6.04 5.40
C SER A 49 18.47 -5.81 4.95
N ASP A 50 18.04 -6.58 3.94
CA ASP A 50 16.68 -6.58 3.47
C ASP A 50 15.71 -6.99 4.59
N VAL A 51 14.53 -6.37 4.59
CA VAL A 51 13.48 -6.65 5.57
C VAL A 51 12.24 -7.14 4.86
N THR A 52 11.80 -8.36 5.17
CA THR A 52 10.52 -8.89 4.69
C THR A 52 9.43 -8.64 5.71
N TYR A 53 8.43 -7.83 5.37
CA TYR A 53 7.21 -7.65 6.15
C TYR A 53 6.18 -8.72 5.79
N HIS A 54 5.69 -9.45 6.80
CA HIS A 54 4.64 -10.44 6.64
C HIS A 54 3.30 -9.85 7.06
N PHE A 55 2.37 -9.72 6.12
CA PHE A 55 1.07 -9.13 6.41
C PHE A 55 0.09 -10.15 6.98
N ARG A 56 -0.84 -9.66 7.80
CA ARG A 56 -1.89 -10.51 8.37
C ARG A 56 -2.84 -11.08 7.31
N SER A 57 -2.94 -10.41 6.16
CA SER A 57 -3.67 -10.88 4.98
C SER A 57 -2.98 -11.99 4.19
N GLY A 58 -1.76 -12.38 4.56
CA GLY A 58 -1.07 -13.54 3.95
C GLY A 58 -0.03 -13.21 2.87
N PHE A 59 0.00 -11.99 2.34
CA PHE A 59 1.09 -11.56 1.45
C PHE A 59 2.31 -11.10 2.25
N SER A 60 3.47 -11.04 1.59
CA SER A 60 4.71 -10.52 2.15
C SER A 60 5.30 -9.46 1.22
N LEU A 61 6.07 -8.52 1.78
CA LEU A 61 6.76 -7.47 1.03
C LEU A 61 8.21 -7.40 1.50
N THR A 62 9.16 -7.58 0.59
CA THR A 62 10.59 -7.42 0.89
C THR A 62 11.03 -6.01 0.52
N ILE A 63 11.63 -5.33 1.49
CA ILE A 63 12.20 -3.99 1.34
C ILE A 63 13.72 -4.12 1.38
N PRO A 64 14.43 -3.73 0.29
CA PRO A 64 15.87 -3.78 0.25
C PRO A 64 16.53 -2.88 1.30
N ALA A 65 17.71 -3.29 1.77
CA ALA A 65 18.57 -2.44 2.57
C ALA A 65 18.91 -1.12 1.85
N GLY A 66 19.11 -0.05 2.61
CA GLY A 66 19.35 1.32 2.16
C GLY A 66 18.19 1.98 1.40
N SER A 67 17.03 1.33 1.26
CA SER A 67 15.97 1.82 0.37
C SER A 67 14.85 2.57 1.10
N THR A 68 14.16 3.45 0.37
CA THR A 68 12.92 4.09 0.82
C THR A 68 11.67 3.41 0.24
N ASN A 69 11.82 2.15 -0.19
CA ASN A 69 10.81 1.39 -0.94
C ASN A 69 9.56 1.07 -0.10
N ILE A 70 9.59 1.28 1.21
CA ILE A 70 8.38 1.21 2.05
C ILE A 70 7.38 2.35 1.76
N ASN A 71 7.82 3.48 1.18
CA ASN A 71 6.98 4.65 0.92
C ASN A 71 5.81 4.37 -0.04
N PRO A 72 6.00 3.70 -1.20
CA PRO A 72 4.91 3.23 -2.05
C PRO A 72 3.85 2.43 -1.28
N TYR A 73 4.27 1.54 -0.37
CA TYR A 73 3.34 0.80 0.48
C TYR A 73 2.56 1.74 1.42
N ILE A 74 3.23 2.66 2.11
CA ILE A 74 2.59 3.64 2.99
C ILE A 74 1.54 4.45 2.20
N ALA A 75 1.89 4.93 1.01
CA ALA A 75 0.98 5.70 0.17
C ALA A 75 -0.26 4.89 -0.25
N VAL A 76 -0.05 3.71 -0.83
CA VAL A 76 -1.12 2.87 -1.39
C VAL A 76 -2.00 2.27 -0.30
N TRP A 77 -1.40 1.69 0.74
CA TRP A 77 -2.12 0.84 1.70
C TRP A 77 -2.54 1.59 2.96
N LEU A 78 -1.67 2.43 3.52
CA LEU A 78 -1.95 3.13 4.77
C LEU A 78 -2.71 4.44 4.49
N ASN A 79 -2.17 5.27 3.60
CA ASN A 79 -2.81 6.51 3.20
C ASN A 79 -3.98 6.27 2.23
N ALA A 80 -4.10 5.06 1.68
CA ALA A 80 -5.22 4.61 0.88
C ALA A 80 -5.54 5.58 -0.27
N VAL A 81 -4.49 6.09 -0.95
CA VAL A 81 -4.64 7.14 -1.99
C VAL A 81 -5.48 6.66 -3.19
N TYR A 82 -5.59 5.35 -3.39
CA TYR A 82 -6.41 4.72 -4.43
C TYR A 82 -7.79 4.24 -3.93
N ASP A 83 -8.14 4.46 -2.66
CA ASP A 83 -9.47 4.16 -2.14
C ASP A 83 -10.45 5.26 -2.56
N HIS A 84 -10.80 5.24 -3.84
CA HIS A 84 -11.70 6.20 -4.47
C HIS A 84 -12.99 5.50 -4.90
N GLN A 85 -14.14 6.10 -4.58
CA GLN A 85 -15.46 5.52 -4.84
C GLN A 85 -15.81 5.40 -6.32
N ASP A 86 -15.19 6.22 -7.18
CA ASP A 86 -15.45 6.20 -8.62
C ASP A 86 -14.67 5.07 -9.32
N ILE A 87 -13.77 4.39 -8.60
CA ILE A 87 -13.10 3.20 -9.11
C ILE A 87 -13.98 2.00 -8.83
N ALA A 88 -14.54 1.42 -9.90
CA ALA A 88 -15.36 0.22 -9.86
C ALA A 88 -14.49 -1.04 -9.68
N TRP A 89 -13.86 -1.17 -8.50
CA TRP A 89 -12.94 -2.29 -8.21
C TRP A 89 -13.55 -3.67 -8.47
N ASN A 90 -14.81 -3.88 -8.10
CA ASN A 90 -15.47 -5.19 -8.27
C ASN A 90 -15.78 -5.52 -9.74
N ASP A 91 -15.87 -4.51 -10.61
CA ASP A 91 -16.20 -4.69 -12.04
C ASP A 91 -14.94 -4.72 -12.92
N ALA A 92 -13.78 -4.40 -12.35
CA ALA A 92 -12.51 -4.41 -13.06
C ALA A 92 -12.16 -5.83 -13.53
N LYS A 93 -12.01 -6.01 -14.86
CA LYS A 93 -11.58 -7.27 -15.47
C LYS A 93 -10.08 -7.30 -15.78
N THR A 94 -9.52 -6.12 -16.04
CA THR A 94 -8.11 -5.96 -16.38
C THR A 94 -7.59 -4.69 -15.74
N ILE A 95 -6.44 -4.78 -15.10
CA ILE A 95 -5.73 -3.67 -14.46
C ILE A 95 -4.32 -3.67 -15.04
N ILE A 96 -3.86 -2.50 -15.45
CA ILE A 96 -2.51 -2.30 -15.97
C ILE A 96 -1.80 -1.34 -15.00
N ASP A 97 -0.78 -1.83 -14.30
CA ASP A 97 0.07 -1.09 -13.39
C ASP A 97 1.34 -0.65 -14.14
N ILE A 98 1.45 0.65 -14.44
CA ILE A 98 2.58 1.23 -15.17
C ILE A 98 3.47 1.97 -14.17
N GLY A 99 4.74 1.58 -14.09
CA GLY A 99 5.62 2.01 -13.00
C GLY A 99 5.32 1.23 -11.71
N ALA A 100 5.23 -0.10 -11.85
CA ALA A 100 4.82 -0.99 -10.76
C ALA A 100 5.77 -0.94 -9.55
N HIS A 101 7.01 -0.51 -9.74
CA HIS A 101 8.06 -0.39 -8.74
C HIS A 101 8.19 -1.70 -7.95
N ILE A 102 7.87 -1.70 -6.65
CA ILE A 102 7.90 -2.89 -5.78
C ILE A 102 6.57 -3.65 -5.73
N GLY A 103 5.68 -3.43 -6.71
CA GLY A 103 4.36 -4.06 -6.80
C GLY A 103 3.34 -3.64 -5.73
N ALA A 104 3.59 -2.54 -4.99
CA ALA A 104 2.70 -2.13 -3.90
C ALA A 104 1.25 -1.85 -4.36
N PHE A 105 1.08 -1.22 -5.52
CA PHE A 105 -0.24 -1.00 -6.14
C PHE A 105 -0.80 -2.29 -6.71
N SER A 106 -0.02 -3.04 -7.47
CA SER A 106 -0.41 -4.36 -8.00
C SER A 106 -1.03 -5.28 -6.93
N LEU A 107 -0.40 -5.40 -5.75
CA LEU A 107 -0.94 -6.17 -4.64
C LEU A 107 -2.24 -5.58 -4.05
N TYR A 108 -2.33 -4.25 -3.99
CA TYR A 108 -3.56 -3.57 -3.55
C TYR A 108 -4.72 -3.83 -4.51
N ALA A 109 -4.45 -3.72 -5.81
CA ALA A 109 -5.38 -4.00 -6.89
C ALA A 109 -5.84 -5.46 -6.86
N ALA A 110 -4.92 -6.41 -6.66
CA ALA A 110 -5.25 -7.83 -6.53
C ALA A 110 -6.22 -8.10 -5.36
N LYS A 111 -6.02 -7.40 -4.23
CA LYS A 111 -6.93 -7.51 -3.07
C LYS A 111 -8.30 -6.89 -3.34
N LYS A 112 -8.35 -5.77 -4.08
CA LYS A 112 -9.60 -5.04 -4.38
C LYS A 112 -10.41 -5.68 -5.52
N SER A 113 -9.72 -6.35 -6.44
CA SER A 113 -10.27 -6.94 -7.66
C SER A 113 -9.73 -8.37 -7.84
N PRO A 114 -10.14 -9.32 -6.99
CA PRO A 114 -9.57 -10.68 -6.96
C PRO A 114 -9.79 -11.50 -8.24
N HIS A 115 -10.67 -11.04 -9.13
CA HIS A 115 -10.97 -11.69 -10.42
C HIS A 115 -10.35 -10.96 -11.62
N ALA A 116 -9.66 -9.83 -11.40
CA ALA A 116 -9.04 -9.08 -12.48
C ALA A 116 -7.72 -9.73 -12.91
N ASN A 117 -7.44 -9.69 -14.21
CA ASN A 117 -6.08 -9.90 -14.72
C ASN A 117 -5.26 -8.63 -14.46
N ILE A 118 -4.10 -8.77 -13.82
CA ILE A 118 -3.23 -7.64 -13.49
C ILE A 118 -1.93 -7.78 -14.27
N PHE A 119 -1.61 -6.76 -15.06
CA PHE A 119 -0.37 -6.65 -15.80
C PHE A 119 0.45 -5.52 -15.20
N SER A 120 1.68 -5.81 -14.80
CA SER A 120 2.56 -4.87 -14.12
C SER A 120 3.79 -4.66 -14.98
N TYR A 121 4.13 -3.38 -15.21
CA TYR A 121 5.27 -2.98 -16.03
C TYR A 121 6.13 -2.01 -15.23
N GLU A 122 7.40 -2.35 -15.05
CA GLU A 122 8.38 -1.50 -14.39
C GLU A 122 9.57 -1.29 -15.33
N PRO A 123 9.83 -0.05 -15.80
CA PRO A 123 10.95 0.21 -16.70
C PRO A 123 12.32 0.18 -16.02
N ASP A 124 12.41 0.32 -14.69
CA ASP A 124 13.69 0.21 -13.97
C ASP A 124 14.02 -1.26 -13.67
N PRO A 125 15.08 -1.82 -14.28
CA PRO A 125 15.44 -3.23 -14.13
C PRO A 125 15.84 -3.59 -12.70
N VAL A 126 16.29 -2.64 -11.87
CA VAL A 126 16.60 -2.90 -10.46
C VAL A 126 15.32 -3.19 -9.69
N THR A 127 14.23 -2.50 -10.01
CA THR A 127 12.95 -2.71 -9.32
C THR A 127 12.09 -3.80 -9.93
N GLU A 128 12.32 -4.19 -11.19
CA GLU A 128 11.65 -5.33 -11.83
C GLU A 128 11.95 -6.67 -11.14
N GLU A 129 13.12 -6.82 -10.52
CA GLU A 129 13.55 -8.07 -9.88
C GLU A 129 12.90 -8.34 -8.50
N TYR A 130 12.08 -7.42 -7.97
CA TYR A 130 11.41 -7.54 -6.65
C TYR A 130 10.00 -8.14 -6.72
#